data_AF-A0A6N8B564-F1
#
_entry.id   AF-A0A6N8B564-F1
#
_cell.length_a   1.000
_cell.length_b   1.000
_cell.length_c   1.000
_cell.angle_alpha   90.00
_cell.angle_beta   90.00
_cell.angle_gamma   90.00
#
_symmetry.space_group_name_H-M   'P 1'
#
loop_
_entity.id
_entity.type
_entity.pdbx_description
1 polymer ?
#
loop_
_entity_poly.entity_id
_entity_poly.type
_entity_poly.pdbx_seq_one_letter_code
_entity_poly.pdbx_strand_id
1 'polypeptide(L)'
;MTEQNQEEFQLEISEKASELIEQYAKKTNRKPEDVIEYVLTEFLQNQLHVIEKRAKEVDEPMDKLVSMQFERVLEYLNSQTES
;
A
#
# COMPACT_ATOMS: atom_id res chain seq x y z
N MET A 1 -29.88 -1.54 -4.75
CA MET A 1 -28.54 -2.13 -4.59
C MET A 1 -27.58 -1.11 -5.17
N THR A 2 -26.85 -0.38 -4.34
CA THR A 2 -25.78 0.50 -4.82
C THR A 2 -24.60 -0.40 -5.16
N GLU A 3 -24.35 -0.61 -6.46
CA GLU A 3 -23.08 -1.10 -6.96
C GLU A 3 -22.00 -0.13 -6.45
N GLN A 4 -21.28 -0.53 -5.41
CA GLN A 4 -20.03 0.13 -5.08
C GLN A 4 -19.08 -0.23 -6.21
N ASN A 5 -18.93 0.66 -7.19
CA ASN A 5 -17.79 0.66 -8.10
C ASN A 5 -16.55 0.75 -7.20
N GLN A 6 -16.01 -0.39 -6.79
CA GLN A 6 -14.65 -0.46 -6.28
C GLN A 6 -13.79 -0.17 -7.49
N GLU A 7 -13.35 1.09 -7.63
CA GLU A 7 -12.39 1.42 -8.68
C GLU A 7 -11.19 0.48 -8.49
N GLU A 8 -10.96 -0.35 -9.51
CA GLU A 8 -9.83 -1.27 -9.54
C GLU A 8 -8.56 -0.42 -9.71
N PHE A 9 -7.60 -0.58 -8.79
CA PHE A 9 -6.28 0.02 -8.90
C PHE A 9 -5.25 -1.07 -9.17
N GLN A 10 -4.17 -0.72 -9.84
CA GLN A 10 -3.02 -1.59 -10.02
C GLN A 10 -1.91 -1.16 -9.06
N LEU A 11 -1.49 -2.08 -8.17
CA LEU A 11 -0.32 -1.84 -7.33
C LEU A 11 0.96 -2.19 -8.10
N GLU A 12 1.80 -1.19 -8.35
CA GLU A 12 3.14 -1.40 -8.86
C GLU A 12 4.12 -1.54 -7.70
N ILE A 13 4.72 -2.71 -7.56
CA ILE A 13 5.75 -2.95 -6.54
C ILE A 13 7.10 -2.54 -7.11
N SER A 14 7.62 -1.40 -6.63
CA SER A 14 8.98 -0.95 -6.93
C SER A 14 10.03 -1.89 -6.32
N GLU A 15 11.28 -1.84 -6.82
CA GLU A 15 12.39 -2.59 -6.24
C GLU A 15 12.55 -2.29 -4.74
N LYS A 16 12.47 -1.02 -4.37
CA LYS A 16 12.50 -0.56 -2.98
C LYS A 16 11.34 -1.12 -2.16
N ALA A 17 10.11 -1.10 -2.69
CA ALA A 17 8.96 -1.68 -2.00
C ALA A 17 9.14 -3.19 -1.78
N SER A 18 9.69 -3.91 -2.77
CA SER A 18 10.03 -5.34 -2.64
C SER A 18 11.04 -5.58 -1.51
N GLU A 19 12.10 -4.77 -1.42
CA GLU A 19 13.08 -4.85 -0.33
C GLU A 19 12.43 -4.61 1.05
N LEU A 20 11.57 -3.59 1.16
CA LEU A 20 10.88 -3.26 2.40
C LEU A 20 9.89 -4.35 2.84
N ILE A 21 9.21 -4.99 1.88
CA ILE A 21 8.35 -6.16 2.13
C ILE A 21 9.19 -7.28 2.73
N GLU A 22 10.30 -7.64 2.08
CA GLU A 22 11.17 -8.72 2.57
C GLU A 22 11.72 -8.43 3.96
N GLN A 23 12.14 -7.19 4.22
CA GLN A 23 12.66 -6.79 5.52
C GLN A 23 11.60 -6.95 6.61
N TYR A 24 10.39 -6.44 6.37
CA TYR A 24 9.31 -6.52 7.35
C TYR A 24 8.85 -7.97 7.56
N ALA A 25 8.75 -8.76 6.48
CA ALA A 25 8.44 -10.18 6.53
C ALA A 25 9.44 -10.95 7.41
N LYS A 26 10.75 -10.71 7.23
CA LYS A 26 11.81 -11.30 8.05
C LYS A 26 11.70 -10.88 9.52
N LYS A 27 11.52 -9.58 9.80
CA LYS A 27 11.39 -9.05 11.17
C LYS A 27 10.17 -9.63 11.92
N THR A 28 9.08 -9.88 11.21
CA THR A 28 7.82 -10.33 11.81
C THR A 28 7.57 -11.84 11.67
N ASN A 29 8.52 -12.57 11.09
CA ASN A 29 8.40 -14.00 10.79
C ASN A 29 7.11 -14.34 9.98
N ARG A 30 6.82 -13.50 8.98
CA ARG A 30 5.70 -13.66 8.04
C ARG A 30 6.22 -13.90 6.63
N LYS A 31 5.35 -14.33 5.72
CA LYS A 31 5.71 -14.38 4.30
C LYS A 31 5.54 -13.01 3.63
N PRO A 32 6.29 -12.71 2.56
CA PRO A 32 6.11 -11.49 1.78
C PRO A 32 4.65 -11.26 1.32
N GLU A 33 3.95 -12.32 0.91
CA GLU A 33 2.57 -12.20 0.42
C GLU A 33 1.62 -11.76 1.54
N ASP A 34 1.79 -12.31 2.74
CA ASP A 34 0.99 -11.95 3.92
C ASP A 34 1.21 -10.48 4.32
N VAL A 35 2.42 -9.95 4.09
CA VAL A 35 2.74 -8.53 4.35
C VAL A 35 2.03 -7.63 3.34
N ILE A 36 2.03 -8.01 2.06
CA ILE A 36 1.32 -7.26 1.01
C ILE A 36 -0.18 -7.22 1.35
N GLU A 37 -0.79 -8.37 1.63
CA GLU A 37 -2.21 -8.47 1.97
C GLU A 37 -2.55 -7.63 3.21
N TYR A 38 -1.72 -7.72 4.25
CA TYR A 38 -1.88 -6.93 5.48
C TYR A 38 -1.85 -5.42 5.20
N VAL A 39 -0.89 -4.93 4.42
CA VAL A 39 -0.81 -3.51 4.07
C VAL A 39 -2.02 -3.05 3.25
N LEU A 40 -2.43 -3.86 2.27
CA LEU A 40 -3.59 -3.56 1.42
C LEU A 40 -4.88 -3.47 2.25
N THR A 41 -5.14 -4.46 3.09
CA THR A 41 -6.39 -4.59 3.84
C THR A 41 -6.48 -3.62 5.02
N GLU A 42 -5.41 -3.48 5.81
CA GLU A 42 -5.44 -2.71 7.05
C GLU A 42 -5.16 -1.21 6.83
N PHE A 43 -4.38 -0.85 5.81
CA PHE A 43 -3.96 0.53 5.61
C PHE A 43 -4.59 1.18 4.37
N LEU A 44 -4.60 0.50 3.23
CA LEU A 44 -4.94 1.14 1.96
C LEU A 44 -6.41 1.04 1.58
N GLN A 45 -7.09 -0.07 1.86
CA GLN A 45 -8.47 -0.31 1.42
C GLN A 45 -9.43 0.80 1.86
N ASN A 46 -9.32 1.27 3.11
CA ASN A 46 -10.14 2.36 3.64
C ASN A 46 -9.71 3.76 3.15
N GLN A 47 -8.52 3.88 2.55
CA GLN A 47 -7.96 5.14 2.06
C GLN A 47 -8.17 5.34 0.55
N LEU A 48 -8.58 4.30 -0.20
CA LEU A 48 -8.70 4.36 -1.66
C LEU A 48 -9.53 5.56 -2.14
N HIS A 49 -10.69 5.82 -1.53
CA HIS A 49 -11.52 6.97 -1.90
C HIS A 49 -10.83 8.33 -1.67
N VAL A 50 -10.01 8.43 -0.61
CA VAL A 50 -9.24 9.65 -0.32
C VAL A 50 -8.10 9.82 -1.32
N ILE A 51 -7.42 8.72 -1.66
CA ILE A 51 -6.34 8.70 -2.65
C ILE A 51 -6.88 9.06 -4.04
N GLU A 52 -8.03 8.52 -4.43
CA GLU A 52 -8.72 8.82 -5.69
C GLU A 52 -9.08 10.31 -5.78
N LYS A 53 -9.69 10.87 -4.73
CA LYS A 53 -10.00 12.31 -4.67
C LYS A 53 -8.71 13.13 -4.84
N ARG A 54 -7.63 12.73 -4.17
CA ARG A 54 -6.36 13.43 -4.26
C ARG A 54 -5.74 13.33 -5.66
N ALA A 55 -5.79 12.16 -6.28
CA ALA A 55 -5.32 11.92 -7.65
C ALA A 55 -5.96 12.91 -8.63
N LYS A 56 -7.28 13.10 -8.52
CA LYS A 56 -8.05 14.08 -9.32
C LYS A 56 -7.66 15.53 -9.01
N GLU A 57 -7.38 15.87 -7.76
CA GLU A 57 -6.96 17.23 -7.37
C GLU A 57 -5.57 17.63 -7.89
N VAL A 58 -4.65 16.66 -7.98
CA VAL A 58 -3.26 16.91 -8.38
C VAL A 58 -2.94 16.51 -9.82
N ASP A 59 -3.95 16.02 -10.56
CA ASP A 59 -3.83 15.54 -11.94
C ASP A 59 -2.75 14.44 -12.10
N GLU A 60 -2.77 13.46 -11.19
CA GLU A 60 -1.86 12.30 -11.19
C GLU A 60 -2.66 10.99 -11.21
N PRO A 61 -2.12 9.88 -11.76
CA PRO A 61 -2.80 8.59 -11.73
C PRO A 61 -3.01 8.07 -10.30
N MET A 62 -4.19 7.50 -10.04
CA MET A 62 -4.50 6.89 -8.73
C MET A 62 -3.49 5.79 -8.38
N ASP A 63 -3.16 4.91 -9.32
CA ASP A 63 -2.21 3.80 -9.15
C ASP A 63 -0.83 4.28 -8.64
N LYS A 64 -0.36 5.42 -9.17
CA LYS A 64 0.89 6.05 -8.73
C LYS A 64 0.80 6.47 -7.27
N LEU A 65 -0.30 7.12 -6.87
CA LEU A 65 -0.48 7.54 -5.48
C LEU A 65 -0.66 6.35 -4.54
N VAL A 66 -1.39 5.30 -4.95
CA VAL A 66 -1.53 4.07 -4.15
C VAL A 66 -0.18 3.40 -3.94
N SER A 67 0.62 3.26 -5.00
CA SER A 67 1.97 2.67 -4.91
C SER A 67 2.90 3.49 -4.02
N MET A 68 2.83 4.81 -4.07
CA MET A 68 3.57 5.69 -3.15
C MET A 68 3.14 5.52 -1.69
N GLN A 69 1.83 5.39 -1.41
CA GLN A 69 1.34 5.17 -0.05
C GLN A 69 1.72 3.78 0.47
N PHE A 70 1.66 2.76 -0.38
CA PHE A 70 2.09 1.42 -0.05
C PHE A 70 3.55 1.40 0.43
N GLU A 71 4.45 2.03 -0.33
CA GLU A 71 5.87 2.15 0.04
C GLU A 71 6.06 2.88 1.38
N ARG A 72 5.34 4.00 1.60
CA ARG A 72 5.40 4.76 2.86
C ARG A 72 4.91 3.97 4.07
N VAL A 73 3.86 3.16 3.90
CA VAL A 73 3.37 2.28 4.97
C VAL A 73 4.43 1.24 5.32
N LEU A 74 5.07 0.64 4.32
CA LEU A 74 6.15 -0.31 4.54
C LEU A 74 7.37 0.33 5.24
N GLU A 75 7.77 1.54 4.86
CA GLU A 75 8.82 2.29 5.56
C GLU A 75 8.46 2.52 7.03
N TYR A 76 7.22 2.98 7.29
CA TYR A 76 6.72 3.18 8.64
C TYR A 76 6.75 1.89 9.45
N LEU A 77 6.22 0.79 8.91
CA LEU A 77 6.20 -0.51 9.59
C LEU A 77 7.61 -1.04 9.89
N ASN A 78 8.56 -0.83 8.98
CA ASN A 78 9.96 -1.18 9.20
C ASN A 78 10.63 -0.34 10.27
N SER A 79 10.28 0.95 10.40
CA SER A 79 10.79 1.85 11.44
C SER A 79 10.27 1.48 12.84
N GLN A 80 9.04 0.99 12.95
CA GLN A 80 8.43 0.59 14.23
C GLN A 80 8.97 -0.75 14.76
N THR A 81 9.60 -1.55 13.90
CA THR A 81 10.16 -2.85 14.24
C THR A 81 11.67 -2.80 14.53
N GLU A 82 12.25 -1.60 14.56
CA GLU A 82 13.57 -1.35 15.13
C GLU A 82 13.44 -1.21 16.65
N SER A 83 13.63 -2.31 17.39
CA SER A 83 13.71 -2.35 18.86
C SER A 83 14.78 -3.33 19.30
#